data_AF-F2D181-F1
#
_entry.id   AF-F2D181-F1
#
_cell.length_a   1.000
_cell.length_b   1.000
_cell.length_c   1.000
_cell.angle_alpha   90.00
_cell.angle_beta   90.00
_cell.angle_gamma   90.00
#
_symmetry.space_group_name_H-M   'P 1'
#
loop_
_entity.id
_entity.type
_entity.pdbx_description
1 polymer ?
#
loop_
_entity_poly.entity_id
_entity_poly.type
_entity_poly.pdbx_seq_one_letter_code
_entity_poly.pdbx_strand_id
1 'polypeptide(L)'
;MSSPQDPFYIVREEIQGSIGKLQATFHRWEQVSSNTGEYVHLTKELLTSCESIEWQVDELEKTISVASRDPAYYGLDEVELSRRRNWTGSARNQIGTVRRAVEKGKSNPAMARHQDPMGTSRTNHYSSQDNDDYIASESDRQLLLMRQQDDELDELSASVQRIGGVGLTIHEELSGQVVATDWQAGC
;
A
#
# COMPACT_ATOMS: atom_id res chain seq x y z
N MET A 1 -20.88 -27.35 -18.09
CA MET A 1 -19.51 -26.88 -18.37
C MET A 1 -19.44 -25.47 -17.81
N SER A 2 -18.66 -25.24 -16.77
CA SER A 2 -18.54 -23.91 -16.15
C SER A 2 -17.89 -22.98 -17.16
N SER A 3 -18.56 -21.86 -17.49
CA SER A 3 -17.96 -20.79 -18.28
C SER A 3 -16.63 -20.39 -17.64
N PRO A 4 -15.55 -20.17 -18.43
CA PRO A 4 -14.31 -19.67 -17.88
C PRO A 4 -14.59 -18.37 -17.13
N GLN A 5 -14.23 -18.35 -15.85
CA GLN A 5 -14.43 -17.19 -14.99
C GLN A 5 -13.59 -16.05 -15.55
N ASP A 6 -14.24 -14.93 -15.89
CA ASP A 6 -13.58 -13.80 -16.52
C ASP A 6 -12.42 -13.30 -15.62
N PRO A 7 -11.18 -13.26 -16.14
CA PRO A 7 -9.99 -12.86 -15.38
C PRO A 7 -10.14 -11.51 -14.67
N PHE A 8 -10.91 -10.59 -15.26
CA PHE A 8 -11.20 -9.30 -14.64
C PHE A 8 -11.84 -9.46 -13.27
N TYR A 9 -12.84 -10.35 -13.15
CA TYR A 9 -13.58 -10.51 -11.89
C TYR A 9 -12.77 -11.23 -10.82
N ILE A 10 -11.84 -12.09 -11.21
CA ILE A 10 -10.90 -12.73 -10.29
C ILE A 10 -9.98 -11.67 -9.67
N VAL A 11 -9.31 -10.89 -10.52
CA VAL A 11 -8.40 -9.82 -10.05
C VAL A 11 -9.16 -8.75 -9.27
N ARG A 12 -10.39 -8.43 -9.69
CA ARG A 12 -11.28 -7.52 -8.97
C ARG A 12 -11.55 -8.00 -7.54
N GLU A 13 -11.85 -9.29 -7.36
CA GLU A 13 -12.12 -9.87 -6.03
C GLU A 13 -10.87 -9.83 -5.13
N GLU A 14 -9.69 -10.10 -5.70
CA GLU A 14 -8.41 -9.98 -4.98
C GLU A 14 -8.15 -8.54 -4.51
N ILE A 15 -8.28 -7.57 -5.42
CA ILE A 15 -8.12 -6.14 -5.11
C ILE A 15 -9.17 -5.70 -4.08
N GLN A 16 -10.42 -6.15 -4.21
CA GLN A 16 -11.48 -5.84 -3.25
C GLN A 16 -11.13 -6.39 -1.85
N GLY A 17 -10.53 -7.58 -1.78
CA GLY A 17 -10.01 -8.15 -0.54
C GLY A 17 -8.89 -7.30 0.07
N SER A 18 -7.96 -6.82 -0.75
CA SER A 18 -6.89 -5.90 -0.32
C SER A 18 -7.44 -4.57 0.17
N ILE A 19 -8.45 -4.00 -0.49
CA ILE A 19 -9.15 -2.78 -0.02
C ILE A 19 -9.83 -3.04 1.33
N GLY A 20 -10.46 -4.20 1.52
CA GLY A 20 -11.06 -4.58 2.80
C GLY A 20 -10.04 -4.64 3.94
N LYS A 21 -8.85 -5.20 3.68
CA LYS A 21 -7.73 -5.20 4.63
C LYS A 21 -7.23 -3.79 4.92
N LEU A 22 -7.04 -2.97 3.88
CA LEU A 22 -6.65 -1.55 4.01
C LEU A 22 -7.62 -0.79 4.92
N GLN A 23 -8.93 -0.97 4.73
CA GLN A 23 -9.96 -0.33 5.56
C GLN A 23 -9.92 -0.82 7.01
N ALA A 24 -9.69 -2.11 7.24
CA ALA A 24 -9.54 -2.65 8.60
C ALA A 24 -8.31 -2.07 9.32
N THR A 25 -7.16 -2.01 8.63
CA THR A 25 -5.95 -1.37 9.15
C THR A 25 -6.16 0.12 9.40
N PHE A 26 -6.92 0.81 8.53
CA PHE A 26 -7.22 2.23 8.68
C PHE A 26 -8.08 2.50 9.92
N HIS A 27 -9.13 1.71 10.14
CA HIS A 27 -9.94 1.83 11.35
C HIS A 27 -9.15 1.56 12.63
N ARG A 28 -8.21 0.61 12.61
CA ARG A 28 -7.29 0.41 13.73
C ARG A 28 -6.41 1.65 13.94
N TRP A 29 -5.84 2.19 12.88
CA TRP A 29 -5.01 3.41 12.93
C TRP A 29 -5.76 4.62 13.49
N GLU A 30 -7.05 4.79 13.17
CA GLU A 30 -7.91 5.85 13.72
C GLU A 30 -8.13 5.72 15.24
N GLN A 31 -8.09 4.49 15.78
CA GLN A 31 -8.31 4.20 17.20
C GLN A 31 -7.03 4.29 18.03
N VAL A 32 -5.86 4.12 17.39
CA VAL A 32 -4.55 4.16 18.07
C VAL A 32 -4.13 5.60 18.30
N SER A 33 -3.57 5.88 19.49
CA SER A 33 -3.11 7.22 19.82
C SER A 33 -1.89 7.61 18.98
N SER A 34 -1.84 8.86 18.53
CA SER A 34 -0.76 9.34 17.64
C SER A 34 0.64 9.36 18.27
N ASN A 35 0.75 9.11 19.58
CA ASN A 35 2.03 9.06 20.33
C ASN A 35 2.60 7.65 20.48
N THR A 36 1.98 6.64 19.87
CA THR A 36 2.43 5.24 19.99
C THR A 36 3.25 4.83 18.77
N GLY A 37 4.32 4.05 18.96
CA GLY A 37 5.07 3.46 17.84
C GLY A 37 4.20 2.62 16.90
N GLU A 38 3.11 2.03 17.41
CA GLU A 38 2.08 1.36 16.63
C GLU A 38 1.40 2.29 15.61
N TYR A 39 1.13 3.56 15.95
CA TYR A 39 0.56 4.54 15.01
C TYR A 39 1.52 4.80 13.85
N VAL A 40 2.82 4.92 14.13
CA VAL A 40 3.86 5.12 13.11
C VAL A 40 3.95 3.91 12.19
N HIS A 41 3.97 2.71 12.74
CA HIS A 41 3.98 1.46 11.96
C HIS A 41 2.74 1.35 11.06
N LEU A 42 1.54 1.53 11.62
CA LEU A 42 0.28 1.49 10.88
C LEU A 42 0.21 2.57 9.79
N THR A 43 0.75 3.78 10.05
CA THR A 43 0.84 4.85 9.04
C THR A 43 1.67 4.38 7.84
N LYS A 44 2.85 3.78 8.08
CA LYS A 44 3.71 3.25 7.02
C LYS A 44 3.01 2.12 6.25
N GLU A 45 2.46 1.15 6.96
CA GLU A 45 1.73 0.00 6.40
C GLU A 45 0.56 0.44 5.49
N LEU A 46 -0.21 1.44 5.92
CA LEU A 46 -1.32 1.99 5.16
C LEU A 46 -0.85 2.68 3.87
N LEU A 47 0.24 3.45 3.92
CA LEU A 47 0.77 4.12 2.73
C LEU A 47 1.29 3.11 1.70
N THR A 48 2.07 2.11 2.14
CA THR A 48 2.55 1.03 1.26
C THR A 48 1.39 0.23 0.68
N SER A 49 0.36 -0.06 1.49
CA SER A 49 -0.85 -0.74 1.02
C SER A 49 -1.62 0.10 -0.01
N CYS A 50 -1.75 1.42 0.21
CA CYS A 50 -2.37 2.32 -0.76
C CYS A 50 -1.63 2.30 -2.10
N GLU A 51 -0.30 2.43 -2.09
CA GLU A 51 0.52 2.42 -3.31
C GLU A 51 0.41 1.10 -4.07
N SER A 52 0.47 -0.03 -3.36
CA SER A 52 0.34 -1.36 -3.97
C SER A 52 -1.02 -1.55 -4.64
N ILE A 53 -2.11 -1.19 -3.94
CA ILE A 53 -3.47 -1.37 -4.46
C ILE A 53 -3.76 -0.37 -5.59
N GLU A 54 -3.30 0.89 -5.48
CA GLU A 54 -3.40 1.88 -6.56
C GLU A 54 -2.77 1.35 -7.85
N TRP A 55 -1.55 0.80 -7.76
CA TRP A 55 -0.89 0.20 -8.91
C TRP A 55 -1.70 -0.97 -9.52
N GLN A 56 -2.27 -1.85 -8.70
CA GLN A 56 -3.10 -2.96 -9.19
C GLN A 56 -4.35 -2.46 -9.91
N VAL A 57 -5.01 -1.42 -9.38
CA VAL A 57 -6.19 -0.81 -10.01
C VAL A 57 -5.82 -0.12 -11.32
N ASP A 58 -4.67 0.55 -11.36
CA ASP A 58 -4.14 1.20 -12.57
C ASP A 58 -3.86 0.18 -13.68
N GLU A 59 -3.27 -0.97 -13.33
CA GLU A 59 -3.02 -2.03 -14.29
C GLU A 59 -4.33 -2.63 -14.81
N LEU A 60 -5.29 -2.87 -13.92
CA LEU A 60 -6.61 -3.34 -14.32
C LEU A 60 -7.33 -2.33 -15.24
N GLU A 61 -7.19 -1.02 -15.00
CA GLU A 61 -7.74 0.01 -15.87
C GLU A 61 -7.14 -0.01 -17.28
N LYS A 62 -5.83 -0.27 -17.42
CA LYS A 62 -5.20 -0.43 -18.74
C LYS A 62 -5.80 -1.61 -19.50
N THR A 63 -6.11 -2.72 -18.82
CA THR A 63 -6.77 -3.87 -19.48
C THR A 63 -8.16 -3.50 -20.00
N ILE A 64 -8.94 -2.71 -19.25
CA ILE A 64 -10.24 -2.20 -19.70
C ILE A 64 -10.05 -1.29 -20.92
N SER A 65 -9.03 -0.41 -20.91
CA SER A 65 -8.73 0.49 -22.02
C SER A 65 -8.44 -0.29 -23.30
N VAL A 66 -7.60 -1.33 -23.23
CA VAL A 66 -7.31 -2.22 -24.36
C VAL A 66 -8.59 -2.92 -24.85
N ALA A 67 -9.35 -3.52 -23.94
CA ALA A 67 -10.57 -4.24 -24.28
C ALA A 67 -11.64 -3.34 -24.92
N SER A 68 -11.68 -2.06 -24.53
CA SER A 68 -12.63 -1.08 -25.09
C SER A 68 -12.35 -0.68 -26.54
N ARG A 69 -11.16 -0.97 -27.07
CA ARG A 69 -10.82 -0.70 -28.48
C ARG A 69 -11.43 -1.71 -29.44
N ASP A 70 -11.61 -2.95 -28.98
CA ASP A 70 -12.31 -4.00 -29.72
C ASP A 70 -13.15 -4.88 -28.78
N PRO A 71 -14.30 -4.36 -28.30
CA PRO A 71 -15.13 -5.08 -27.33
C PRO A 71 -15.66 -6.40 -27.87
N ALA A 72 -15.90 -6.48 -29.19
CA ALA A 72 -16.44 -7.67 -29.85
C ALA A 72 -15.46 -8.85 -29.81
N TYR A 73 -14.16 -8.60 -29.96
CA TYR A 73 -13.12 -9.62 -29.83
C TYR A 73 -13.11 -10.26 -28.43
N TYR A 74 -13.41 -9.48 -27.39
CA TYR A 74 -13.45 -9.94 -26.00
C TYR A 74 -14.85 -10.36 -25.52
N GLY A 75 -15.88 -10.30 -26.39
CA GLY A 75 -17.26 -10.61 -26.01
C GLY A 75 -17.83 -9.67 -24.94
N LEU A 76 -17.36 -8.42 -24.89
CA LEU A 76 -17.80 -7.40 -23.94
C LEU A 76 -18.79 -6.43 -24.60
N ASP A 77 -19.82 -6.05 -23.85
CA ASP A 77 -20.71 -4.95 -24.22
C ASP A 77 -20.34 -3.65 -23.50
N GLU A 78 -20.89 -2.52 -23.98
CA GLU A 78 -20.60 -1.21 -23.38
C GLU A 78 -21.10 -1.12 -21.94
N VAL A 79 -22.15 -1.87 -21.58
CA VAL A 79 -22.69 -1.91 -20.22
C VAL A 79 -21.68 -2.54 -19.27
N GLU A 80 -21.07 -3.64 -19.66
CA GLU A 80 -20.03 -4.34 -18.91
C GLU A 80 -18.76 -3.49 -18.82
N LEU A 81 -18.30 -2.90 -19.93
CA LEU A 81 -17.17 -1.96 -19.88
C LEU A 81 -17.43 -0.78 -18.94
N SER A 82 -18.64 -0.22 -18.95
CA SER A 82 -19.05 0.83 -18.02
C SER A 82 -19.00 0.37 -16.57
N ARG A 83 -19.49 -0.85 -16.26
CA ARG A 83 -19.40 -1.43 -14.90
C ARG A 83 -17.95 -1.56 -14.44
N ARG A 84 -17.06 -2.04 -15.30
CA ARG A 84 -15.62 -2.17 -14.99
C ARG A 84 -14.99 -0.82 -14.68
N ARG A 85 -15.22 0.19 -15.53
CA ARG A 85 -14.74 1.57 -15.33
C ARG A 85 -15.28 2.20 -14.04
N ASN A 86 -16.56 2.00 -13.75
CA ASN A 86 -17.18 2.54 -12.55
C ASN A 86 -16.58 1.91 -11.28
N TRP A 87 -16.33 0.60 -11.30
CA TRP A 87 -15.72 -0.09 -10.17
C TRP A 87 -14.26 0.34 -9.96
N THR A 88 -13.43 0.41 -11.01
CA THR A 88 -12.04 0.87 -10.87
C THR A 88 -11.96 2.32 -10.38
N GLY A 89 -12.83 3.20 -10.88
CA GLY A 89 -12.95 4.57 -10.39
C GLY A 89 -13.36 4.64 -8.91
N SER A 90 -14.33 3.81 -8.49
CA SER A 90 -14.74 3.73 -7.09
C SER A 90 -13.65 3.16 -6.18
N ALA A 91 -12.85 2.20 -6.66
CA ALA A 91 -11.71 1.65 -5.94
C ALA A 91 -10.62 2.71 -5.70
N ARG A 92 -10.20 3.42 -6.75
CA ARG A 92 -9.26 4.56 -6.64
C ARG A 92 -9.74 5.63 -5.66
N ASN A 93 -11.03 5.98 -5.71
CA ASN A 93 -11.59 6.98 -4.80
C ASN A 93 -11.53 6.54 -3.32
N GLN A 94 -11.78 5.26 -3.04
CA GLN A 94 -11.66 4.71 -1.68
C GLN A 94 -10.21 4.77 -1.19
N ILE A 95 -9.26 4.30 -2.00
CA ILE A 95 -7.83 4.27 -1.64
C ILE A 95 -7.32 5.70 -1.44
N GLY A 96 -7.62 6.61 -2.37
CA GLY A 96 -7.23 8.01 -2.26
C GLY A 96 -7.83 8.72 -1.05
N THR A 97 -9.01 8.30 -0.58
CA THR A 97 -9.61 8.84 0.65
C THR A 97 -8.83 8.41 1.88
N VAL A 98 -8.48 7.12 1.98
CA VAL A 98 -7.63 6.58 3.06
C VAL A 98 -6.27 7.27 3.04
N ARG A 99 -5.60 7.31 1.89
CA ARG A 99 -4.28 7.93 1.72
C ARG A 99 -4.26 9.38 2.21
N ARG A 100 -5.21 10.22 1.76
CA ARG A 100 -5.31 11.62 2.20
C ARG A 100 -5.56 11.76 3.69
N ALA A 101 -6.37 10.87 4.28
CA ALA A 101 -6.63 10.89 5.72
C ALA A 101 -5.36 10.56 6.52
N VAL A 102 -4.60 9.54 6.09
CA VAL A 102 -3.33 9.14 6.70
C VAL A 102 -2.28 10.25 6.58
N GLU A 103 -2.15 10.87 5.40
CA GLU A 103 -1.23 11.99 5.17
C GLU A 103 -1.57 13.20 6.06
N LYS A 104 -2.86 13.52 6.24
CA LYS A 104 -3.31 14.57 7.17
C LYS A 104 -3.02 14.20 8.62
N GLY A 105 -3.22 12.95 9.02
CA GLY A 105 -2.90 12.46 10.37
C GLY A 105 -1.40 12.48 10.68
N LYS A 106 -0.54 12.36 9.66
CA LYS A 106 0.91 12.49 9.78
C LYS A 106 1.37 13.93 10.04
N SER A 107 0.64 14.94 9.54
CA SER A 107 0.99 16.36 9.70
C SER A 107 0.62 16.96 11.06
N ASN A 108 0.10 16.17 11.99
CA ASN A 108 -0.29 16.66 13.32
C ASN A 108 0.98 17.05 14.11
N PRO A 109 1.07 18.27 14.68
CA PRO A 109 2.31 18.87 15.18
C PRO A 109 2.93 18.17 16.41
N ALA A 110 2.27 17.16 16.98
CA ALA A 110 2.89 16.26 17.97
C ALA A 110 4.09 15.48 17.39
N MET A 111 4.06 15.17 16.09
CA MET A 111 5.16 14.52 15.37
C MET A 111 6.20 15.53 14.82
N ALA A 112 5.82 16.78 14.60
CA ALA A 112 6.73 17.83 14.09
C ALA A 112 7.69 18.38 15.16
N ARG A 113 7.37 18.22 16.46
CA ARG A 113 8.25 18.66 17.56
C ARG A 113 9.48 17.79 17.80
N HIS A 114 9.60 16.65 17.12
CA HIS A 114 10.77 15.77 17.21
C HIS A 114 11.79 15.98 16.08
N GLN A 115 11.73 17.11 15.38
CA GLN A 115 12.61 17.41 14.24
C GLN A 115 13.31 18.77 14.33
N ASP A 116 13.39 19.37 15.52
CA ASP A 116 14.19 20.58 15.75
C ASP A 116 15.42 20.26 16.63
N PRO A 117 16.61 20.02 16.04
CA PRO A 117 17.84 20.28 16.73
C PRO A 117 18.14 21.78 16.59
N MET A 118 18.25 22.44 17.74
CA MET A 118 18.98 23.70 17.94
C MET A 118 18.19 25.01 17.79
N GLY A 119 17.71 25.51 18.93
CA GLY A 119 18.01 26.88 19.31
C GLY A 119 16.85 27.77 19.73
N THR A 120 17.01 28.31 20.94
CA THR A 120 16.37 29.51 21.51
C THR A 120 15.03 29.33 22.22
N SER A 121 15.04 29.31 23.55
CA SER A 121 14.68 30.52 24.31
C SER A 121 14.98 30.34 25.80
N ARG A 122 15.40 31.44 26.41
CA ARG A 122 15.77 31.59 27.82
C ARG A 122 14.55 31.48 28.74
N THR A 123 14.86 31.20 30.01
CA THR A 123 14.13 31.51 31.25
C THR A 123 12.92 30.62 31.59
N ASN A 124 13.06 29.70 32.55
CA ASN A 124 12.83 29.98 33.97
C ASN A 124 13.33 28.82 34.87
N HIS A 125 13.95 29.18 35.98
CA HIS A 125 14.64 28.30 36.92
C HIS A 125 13.66 27.60 37.89
N TYR A 126 14.04 26.39 38.35
CA TYR A 126 13.46 25.57 39.44
C TYR A 126 12.20 24.73 39.13
N SER A 127 12.35 23.61 38.41
CA SER A 127 11.58 22.34 38.59
C SER A 127 12.00 21.19 37.63
N SER A 128 13.00 21.37 36.77
CA SER A 128 13.16 20.52 35.57
C SER A 128 14.14 19.33 35.65
N GLN A 129 14.93 19.17 36.71
CA GLN A 129 16.03 18.18 36.69
C GLN A 129 15.55 16.72 36.61
N ASP A 130 14.48 16.35 37.34
CA ASP A 130 13.91 14.98 37.27
C ASP A 130 13.09 14.75 35.99
N ASN A 131 12.51 15.81 35.42
CA ASN A 131 11.71 15.72 34.20
C ASN A 131 12.61 15.59 32.97
N ASP A 132 13.76 16.25 32.96
CA ASP A 132 14.71 16.18 31.84
C ASP A 132 15.33 14.77 31.71
N ASP A 133 15.62 14.07 32.82
CA ASP A 133 16.19 12.71 32.79
C ASP A 133 15.13 11.66 32.36
N TYR A 134 13.87 11.83 32.81
CA TYR A 134 12.77 10.99 32.37
C TYR A 134 12.42 11.22 30.89
N ILE A 135 12.44 12.47 30.42
CA ILE A 135 12.20 12.81 29.01
C ILE A 135 13.36 12.33 28.13
N ALA A 136 14.61 12.49 28.56
CA ALA A 136 15.79 12.01 27.83
C ALA A 136 15.75 10.49 27.68
N SER A 137 15.49 9.76 28.77
CA SER A 137 15.43 8.29 28.75
C SER A 137 14.27 7.72 27.91
N GLU A 138 13.09 8.36 27.91
CA GLU A 138 12.00 7.99 27.00
C GLU A 138 12.33 8.33 25.53
N SER A 139 12.99 9.46 25.28
CA SER A 139 13.40 9.86 23.92
C SER A 139 14.43 8.89 23.33
N ASP A 140 15.42 8.45 24.12
CA ASP A 140 16.41 7.45 23.72
C ASP A 140 15.76 6.08 23.46
N ARG A 141 14.74 5.72 24.26
CA ARG A 141 13.97 4.50 24.05
C ARG A 141 13.16 4.54 22.75
N GLN A 142 12.53 5.68 22.43
CA GLN A 142 11.84 5.85 21.15
C GLN A 142 12.81 5.87 19.96
N LEU A 143 14.01 6.43 20.14
CA LEU A 143 15.04 6.49 19.11
C LEU A 143 15.65 5.11 18.83
N LEU A 144 15.82 4.27 19.86
CA LEU A 144 16.18 2.86 19.72
C LEU A 144 15.11 2.04 18.99
N LEU A 145 13.83 2.26 19.32
CA LEU A 145 12.71 1.62 18.64
C LEU A 145 12.59 2.05 17.17
N MET A 146 12.86 3.32 16.85
CA MET A 146 12.91 3.82 15.47
C MET A 146 14.05 3.21 14.68
N ARG A 147 15.25 3.16 15.26
CA ARG A 147 16.44 2.63 14.58
C ARG A 147 16.31 1.14 14.30
N GLN A 148 15.75 0.39 15.25
CA GLN A 148 15.54 -1.05 15.09
C GLN A 148 14.47 -1.37 14.02
N GLN A 149 13.53 -0.47 13.75
CA GLN A 149 12.56 -0.60 12.66
C GLN A 149 13.08 -0.11 11.30
N ASP A 150 14.07 0.78 11.24
CA ASP A 150 14.67 1.19 9.96
C ASP A 150 15.54 0.07 9.35
N ASP A 151 16.24 -0.72 10.17
CA ASP A 151 17.03 -1.88 9.69
C ASP A 151 16.15 -3.00 9.08
N GLU A 152 14.91 -3.17 9.56
CA GLU A 152 13.95 -4.15 8.98
C GLU A 152 13.26 -3.64 7.69
N LEU A 153 13.22 -2.32 7.46
CA LEU A 153 12.49 -1.71 6.34
C LEU A 153 13.27 -1.69 5.02
N ASP A 154 14.61 -1.59 5.06
CA ASP A 154 15.43 -1.79 3.86
C ASP A 154 15.31 -3.23 3.34
N GLU A 155 15.19 -4.19 4.24
CA GLU A 155 15.01 -5.60 3.89
C GLU A 155 13.64 -5.89 3.26
N LEU A 156 12.57 -5.27 3.78
CA LEU A 156 11.21 -5.39 3.23
C LEU A 156 11.03 -4.67 1.88
N SER A 157 11.60 -3.47 1.70
CA SER A 157 11.64 -2.77 0.40
C SER A 157 12.34 -3.61 -0.67
N ALA A 158 13.48 -4.22 -0.32
CA ALA A 158 14.20 -5.13 -1.20
C ALA A 158 13.40 -6.43 -1.49
N SER A 159 12.59 -6.91 -0.54
CA SER A 159 11.71 -8.07 -0.74
C SER A 159 10.56 -7.79 -1.72
N VAL A 160 10.00 -6.57 -1.72
CA VAL A 160 8.95 -6.15 -2.66
C VAL A 160 9.50 -5.99 -4.08
N GLN A 161 10.72 -5.44 -4.24
CA GLN A 161 11.40 -5.43 -5.55
C GLN A 161 11.71 -6.86 -6.04
N ARG A 162 12.11 -7.78 -5.15
CA ARG A 162 12.35 -9.18 -5.52
C ARG A 162 11.07 -9.95 -5.85
N ILE A 163 9.96 -9.73 -5.15
CA ILE A 163 8.68 -10.39 -5.46
C ILE A 163 8.07 -9.85 -6.76
N GLY A 164 8.19 -8.53 -7.03
CA GLY A 164 7.84 -7.96 -8.33
C GLY A 164 8.70 -8.54 -9.47
N GLY A 165 10.00 -8.74 -9.23
CA GLY A 165 10.90 -9.39 -10.18
C GLY A 165 10.60 -10.88 -10.41
N VAL A 166 10.38 -11.65 -9.34
CA VAL A 166 10.07 -13.09 -9.42
C VAL A 166 8.68 -13.33 -10.04
N GLY A 167 7.70 -12.47 -9.77
CA GLY A 167 6.38 -12.51 -10.43
C GLY A 167 6.47 -12.25 -11.95
N LEU A 168 7.36 -11.36 -12.38
CA LEU A 168 7.64 -11.12 -13.80
C LEU A 168 8.40 -12.28 -14.45
N THR A 169 9.39 -12.87 -13.76
CA THR A 169 10.15 -14.02 -14.29
C THR A 169 9.30 -15.29 -14.37
N ILE A 170 8.41 -15.56 -13.41
CA ILE A 170 7.49 -16.71 -13.48
C ILE A 170 6.48 -16.54 -14.64
N HIS A 171 6.02 -15.31 -14.90
CA HIS A 171 5.14 -15.04 -16.04
C HIS A 171 5.83 -15.26 -17.40
N GLU A 172 7.11 -14.90 -17.50
CA GLU A 172 7.92 -15.12 -18.71
C GLU A 172 8.26 -16.62 -18.92
N GLU A 173 8.54 -17.36 -17.84
CA GLU A 173 8.86 -18.80 -17.89
C GLU A 173 7.62 -19.67 -18.16
N LEU A 174 6.44 -19.29 -17.64
CA LEU A 174 5.16 -19.94 -17.98
C LEU A 174 4.75 -19.68 -19.45
N SER A 175 5.04 -18.48 -19.97
CA SER A 175 4.82 -18.16 -21.39
C SER A 175 5.76 -18.98 -22.30
N GLY A 176 7.01 -19.21 -21.86
CA GLY A 176 7.97 -20.09 -22.55
C GLY A 176 7.58 -21.57 -22.50
N GLN A 177 7.01 -22.04 -21.39
CA GLN A 177 6.54 -23.44 -21.26
C GLN A 177 5.29 -23.72 -22.09
N VAL A 178 4.38 -22.75 -22.25
CA VAL A 178 3.19 -22.89 -23.13
C VAL A 178 3.60 -23.01 -24.61
N VAL A 179 4.62 -22.27 -25.05
CA VAL A 179 5.13 -22.37 -26.43
C VAL A 179 5.89 -23.68 -26.67
N ALA A 180 6.63 -24.18 -25.69
CA ALA A 180 7.39 -25.43 -25.84
C ALA A 180 6.50 -26.68 -25.93
N THR A 181 5.33 -26.70 -25.28
CA THR A 181 4.40 -27.83 -25.36
C THR A 181 3.56 -27.87 -26.65
N ASP A 182 3.41 -26.74 -27.34
CA ASP A 182 2.62 -26.68 -28.59
C ASP A 182 3.41 -27.18 -29.82
N TRP A 183 4.75 -27.15 -29.77
CA TRP A 183 5.61 -27.66 -30.84
C TRP A 183 5.81 -29.19 -30.87
N GLN A 184 5.27 -29.94 -29.89
CA GLN A 184 5.36 -31.41 -29.85
C GLN A 184 4.04 -32.14 -30.15
N ALA A 185 2.93 -31.42 -30.35
CA ALA A 185 1.63 -32.01 -30.70
C ALA A 185 1.31 -31.91 -32.21
N GLY A 186 2.22 -31.36 -33.01
CA GLY A 186 2.02 -31.13 -34.45
C GLY A 186 3.21 -31.55 -35.31
N CYS A 187 3.70 -32.78 -35.15
CA CYS A 187 4.45 -33.58 -36.13
C CYS A 187 4.29 -35.07 -35.82
#